data_AF-A0AAU4X8Q5-F1
#
_entry.id   AF-A0AAU4X8Q5-F1
#
_cell.length_a   1.000
_cell.length_b   1.000
_cell.length_c   1.000
_cell.angle_alpha   90.00
_cell.angle_beta   90.00
_cell.angle_gamma   90.00
#
_symmetry.space_group_name_H-M   'P 1'
#
loop_
_entity.id
_entity.type
_entity.pdbx_description
1 polymer ?
#
loop_
_entity_poly.entity_id
_entity_poly.type
_entity_poly.pdbx_seq_one_letter_code
_entity_poly.pdbx_strand_id
1 'polypeptide(L)'
;MRAGTAARGPMTGALAASVLFAALTGCSSTDDTADTRYAKEYTGHEPLHVLGYPSTGSLGVTQQLVWRIADASADRLAALATGDGGKDAARSTADNWIKAFGKGAGGKVAADFYGEGSERQAVVLYFQDTGQTKEISVRLDGNAGDDGWHVLMDEPSMKEATAEPTWAPRTPGGSGSSRTR
;
A
#
# COMPACT_ATOMS: atom_id res chain seq x y z
N MET A 1 -63.70 -56.20 -36.64
CA MET A 1 -63.82 -55.75 -38.04
C MET A 1 -63.13 -54.40 -38.20
N ARG A 2 -62.36 -54.24 -39.29
CA ARG A 2 -61.61 -53.04 -39.67
C ARG A 2 -62.52 -51.83 -39.93
N ALA A 3 -62.04 -50.64 -39.57
CA ALA A 3 -61.97 -49.41 -40.38
C ALA A 3 -61.34 -48.33 -39.46
N GLY A 4 -60.43 -47.45 -39.83
CA GLY A 4 -60.13 -46.86 -41.13
C GLY A 4 -59.90 -45.37 -40.88
N THR A 5 -58.69 -44.91 -41.15
CA THR A 5 -58.13 -43.54 -41.00
C THR A 5 -58.87 -42.44 -41.78
N ALA A 6 -58.92 -41.22 -41.21
CA ALA A 6 -58.70 -39.88 -41.80
C ALA A 6 -59.03 -38.81 -40.73
N ALA A 7 -58.44 -37.61 -40.60
CA ALA A 7 -57.67 -36.76 -41.50
C ALA A 7 -56.73 -35.82 -40.70
N ARG A 8 -55.68 -35.33 -41.37
CA ARG A 8 -54.75 -34.28 -40.90
C ARG A 8 -55.36 -32.88 -41.04
N GLY A 9 -55.00 -31.99 -40.12
CA GLY A 9 -55.09 -30.54 -40.26
C GLY A 9 -54.28 -29.84 -39.15
N PRO A 10 -53.24 -29.04 -39.45
CA PRO A 10 -52.28 -28.52 -38.47
C PRO A 10 -52.64 -27.10 -38.01
N MET A 11 -52.21 -26.70 -36.82
CA MET A 11 -51.76 -25.33 -36.53
C MET A 11 -51.06 -25.28 -35.17
N THR A 12 -49.73 -25.24 -35.25
CA THR A 12 -48.82 -24.37 -34.48
C THR A 12 -49.38 -23.66 -33.25
N GLY A 13 -48.86 -24.06 -32.08
CA GLY A 13 -48.87 -23.27 -30.85
C GLY A 13 -47.60 -23.60 -30.06
N ALA A 14 -46.50 -22.95 -30.42
CA ALA A 14 -45.26 -23.02 -29.66
C ALA A 14 -45.47 -22.36 -28.29
N LEU A 15 -45.25 -23.10 -27.21
CA LEU A 15 -45.08 -22.53 -25.88
C LEU A 15 -43.71 -22.95 -25.34
N ALA A 16 -42.92 -21.90 -25.14
CA ALA A 16 -41.50 -21.86 -24.82
C ALA A 16 -41.10 -22.74 -23.63
N ALA A 17 -40.04 -23.53 -23.82
CA ALA A 17 -39.25 -24.06 -22.72
C ALA A 17 -38.37 -22.92 -22.17
N SER A 18 -38.80 -22.29 -21.08
CA SER A 18 -37.98 -21.34 -20.32
C SER A 18 -36.94 -22.11 -19.52
N VAL A 19 -35.79 -22.39 -20.14
CA VAL A 19 -34.61 -22.86 -19.41
C VAL A 19 -34.01 -21.68 -18.65
N LEU A 20 -34.37 -21.55 -17.37
CA LEU A 20 -33.71 -20.64 -16.44
C LEU A 20 -32.35 -21.23 -16.05
N PHE A 21 -31.35 -21.09 -16.93
CA PHE A 21 -29.95 -21.12 -16.52
C PHE A 21 -29.68 -19.78 -15.81
N ALA A 22 -29.93 -19.74 -14.50
CA ALA A 22 -29.38 -18.71 -13.63
C ALA A 22 -27.86 -18.94 -13.56
N ALA A 23 -27.16 -18.36 -14.52
CA ALA A 23 -25.73 -18.14 -14.45
C ALA A 23 -25.46 -17.23 -13.24
N LEU A 24 -25.03 -17.81 -12.12
CA LEU A 24 -24.22 -17.08 -11.14
C LEU A 24 -22.82 -16.94 -11.73
N THR A 25 -22.74 -16.21 -12.84
CA THR A 25 -21.50 -15.71 -13.42
C THR A 25 -20.98 -14.59 -12.51
N GLY A 26 -20.00 -14.96 -11.68
CA GLY A 26 -18.88 -14.10 -11.30
C GLY A 26 -19.18 -12.94 -10.37
N CYS A 27 -19.04 -13.15 -9.06
CA CYS A 27 -18.57 -12.11 -8.12
C CYS A 27 -17.06 -11.84 -8.30
N SER A 28 -16.59 -11.79 -9.55
CA SER A 28 -15.24 -11.39 -9.90
C SER A 28 -15.36 -10.19 -10.83
N SER A 29 -15.89 -9.09 -10.30
CA SER A 29 -15.51 -7.78 -10.80
C SER A 29 -14.03 -7.62 -10.47
N THR A 30 -13.20 -8.05 -11.42
CA THR A 30 -11.79 -7.71 -11.51
C THR A 30 -11.69 -6.20 -11.74
N ASP A 31 -12.03 -5.42 -10.74
CA ASP A 31 -11.67 -4.03 -10.68
C ASP A 31 -10.38 -3.95 -9.86
N ASP A 32 -9.30 -3.68 -10.59
CA ASP A 32 -7.96 -3.42 -10.08
C ASP A 32 -7.95 -2.03 -9.40
N THR A 33 -8.89 -1.81 -8.48
CA THR A 33 -9.00 -0.58 -7.68
C THR A 33 -7.80 -0.47 -6.75
N ALA A 34 -7.55 0.75 -6.25
CA ALA A 34 -6.48 0.99 -5.29
C ALA A 34 -6.61 0.08 -4.05
N ASP A 35 -7.83 -0.17 -3.58
CA ASP A 35 -8.11 -1.01 -2.41
C ASP A 35 -7.78 -2.49 -2.67
N THR A 36 -8.18 -3.02 -3.83
CA THR A 36 -7.88 -4.42 -4.19
C THR A 36 -6.38 -4.63 -4.36
N ARG A 37 -5.68 -3.65 -4.97
CA ARG A 37 -4.22 -3.68 -5.12
C ARG A 37 -3.52 -3.62 -3.77
N TYR A 38 -3.93 -2.69 -2.90
CA TYR A 38 -3.38 -2.57 -1.56
C TYR A 38 -3.58 -3.86 -0.75
N ALA A 39 -4.79 -4.44 -0.76
CA ALA A 39 -5.07 -5.68 -0.05
C ALA A 39 -4.21 -6.85 -0.55
N LYS A 40 -4.03 -6.96 -1.87
CA LYS A 40 -3.15 -7.97 -2.47
C LYS A 40 -1.70 -7.79 -2.02
N GLU A 41 -1.19 -6.55 -2.06
CA GLU A 41 0.16 -6.25 -1.61
C GLU A 41 0.34 -6.50 -0.12
N TYR A 42 -0.62 -6.09 0.70
CA TYR A 42 -0.61 -6.34 2.14
C TYR A 42 -0.43 -7.83 2.46
N THR A 43 -1.16 -8.72 1.76
CA THR A 43 -1.02 -10.17 1.96
C THR A 43 0.31 -10.75 1.49
N GLY A 44 1.04 -10.03 0.63
CA GLY A 44 2.32 -10.47 0.08
C GLY A 44 3.56 -10.01 0.85
N HIS A 45 3.38 -9.23 1.92
CA HIS A 45 4.48 -8.63 2.68
C HIS A 45 4.38 -8.95 4.18
N GLU A 46 5.51 -8.87 4.87
CA GLU A 46 5.54 -8.95 6.33
C GLU A 46 4.70 -7.80 6.94
N PRO A 47 3.83 -8.08 7.90
CA PRO A 47 3.06 -7.04 8.57
C PRO A 47 3.96 -6.06 9.34
N LEU A 48 3.65 -4.77 9.22
CA LEU A 48 4.33 -3.71 9.97
C LEU A 48 3.88 -3.77 11.45
N HIS A 49 4.84 -3.80 12.39
CA HIS A 49 4.51 -3.61 13.81
C HIS A 49 4.31 -2.11 14.07
N VAL A 50 3.07 -1.71 14.36
CA VAL A 50 2.68 -0.30 14.45
C VAL A 50 2.67 0.18 15.89
N LEU A 51 3.31 1.32 16.14
CA LEU A 51 3.36 2.00 17.43
C LEU A 51 2.96 3.47 17.28
N GLY A 52 2.40 4.04 18.34
CA GLY A 52 1.88 5.42 18.32
C GLY A 52 0.51 5.55 17.66
N TYR A 53 0.23 6.72 17.09
CA TYR A 53 -1.12 7.09 16.63
C TYR A 53 -1.11 7.55 15.15
N PRO A 54 -0.99 6.63 14.19
CA PRO A 54 -1.11 6.99 12.78
C PRO A 54 -2.54 7.33 12.40
N SER A 55 -2.71 8.13 11.35
CA SER A 55 -3.96 8.17 10.58
C SER A 55 -3.98 7.02 9.58
N THR A 56 -5.15 6.72 8.99
CA THR A 56 -5.26 5.70 7.94
C THR A 56 -4.30 5.97 6.78
N GLY A 57 -4.17 7.23 6.38
CA GLY A 57 -3.30 7.64 5.28
C GLY A 57 -1.81 7.57 5.64
N SER A 58 -1.41 8.04 6.82
CA SER A 58 0.00 7.98 7.24
C SER A 58 0.48 6.54 7.43
N LEU A 59 -0.38 5.65 7.94
CA LEU A 59 -0.09 4.21 8.01
C LEU A 59 0.04 3.60 6.62
N GLY A 60 -0.93 3.86 5.74
CA GLY A 60 -0.99 3.27 4.40
C GLY A 60 0.23 3.64 3.54
N VAL A 61 0.68 4.89 3.57
CA VAL A 61 1.88 5.31 2.82
C VAL A 61 3.16 4.71 3.42
N THR A 62 3.25 4.60 4.74
CA THR A 62 4.41 4.01 5.43
C THR A 62 4.56 2.53 5.09
N GLN A 63 3.46 1.77 5.08
CA GLN A 63 3.47 0.37 4.68
C GLN A 63 3.93 0.21 3.23
N GLN A 64 3.35 0.98 2.30
CA GLN A 64 3.78 0.95 0.91
C GLN A 64 5.26 1.28 0.75
N LEU A 65 5.78 2.27 1.48
CA LEU A 65 7.20 2.61 1.47
C LEU A 65 8.06 1.39 1.87
N VAL A 66 7.75 0.73 2.98
CA VAL A 66 8.50 -0.46 3.42
C VAL A 66 8.43 -1.58 2.39
N TRP A 67 7.25 -1.82 1.81
CA TRP A 67 7.06 -2.80 0.75
C TRP A 67 7.88 -2.48 -0.50
N ARG A 68 7.92 -1.23 -0.98
CA ARG A 68 8.73 -0.88 -2.15
C ARG A 68 10.23 -0.99 -1.89
N ILE A 69 10.67 -0.74 -0.66
CA ILE A 69 12.05 -0.98 -0.25
C ILE A 69 12.36 -2.50 -0.29
N ALA A 70 11.46 -3.33 0.25
CA ALA A 70 11.59 -4.80 0.24
C ALA A 70 11.57 -5.40 -1.18
N ASP A 71 10.70 -4.87 -2.05
CA ASP A 71 10.57 -5.25 -3.46
C ASP A 71 11.74 -4.77 -4.33
N ALA A 72 12.66 -3.96 -3.79
CA ALA A 72 13.70 -3.25 -4.53
C ALA A 72 13.15 -2.46 -5.73
N SER A 73 11.94 -1.90 -5.60
CA SER A 73 11.23 -1.22 -6.68
C SER A 73 11.38 0.30 -6.59
N ALA A 74 12.49 0.81 -7.09
CA ALA A 74 12.87 2.20 -6.88
C ALA A 74 11.96 3.21 -7.59
N ASP A 75 11.41 2.88 -8.76
CA ASP A 75 10.43 3.76 -9.44
C ASP A 75 9.12 3.84 -8.64
N ARG A 76 8.65 2.71 -8.09
CA ARG A 76 7.44 2.68 -7.28
C ARG A 76 7.64 3.34 -5.92
N LEU A 77 8.85 3.25 -5.36
CA LEU A 77 9.22 3.95 -4.12
C LEU A 77 9.28 5.46 -4.35
N ALA A 78 9.95 5.91 -5.41
CA ALA A 78 10.03 7.33 -5.76
C ALA A 78 8.67 7.95 -6.09
N ALA A 79 7.70 7.16 -6.57
CA ALA A 79 6.33 7.61 -6.81
C ALA A 79 5.55 7.97 -5.52
N LEU A 80 6.05 7.57 -4.34
CA LEU A 80 5.48 7.99 -3.05
C LEU A 80 5.96 9.37 -2.61
N ALA A 81 6.91 9.98 -3.32
CA ALA A 81 7.49 11.27 -2.95
C ALA A 81 6.45 12.40 -3.00
N THR A 82 6.66 13.44 -2.19
CA THR A 82 5.89 14.68 -2.28
C THR A 82 6.22 15.41 -3.59
N GLY A 83 5.21 16.05 -4.19
CA GLY A 83 5.26 16.71 -5.49
C GLY A 83 6.04 18.03 -5.49
N ASP A 84 6.24 18.64 -4.32
CA ASP A 84 7.11 19.80 -4.14
C ASP A 84 8.62 19.43 -4.12
N GLY A 85 8.95 18.14 -4.10
CA GLY A 85 10.30 17.61 -4.19
C GLY A 85 10.82 17.47 -5.64
N GLY A 86 12.13 17.43 -5.81
CA GLY A 86 12.76 17.16 -7.11
C GLY A 86 12.68 15.67 -7.47
N LYS A 87 12.18 15.35 -8.67
CA LYS A 87 12.06 13.95 -9.15
C LYS A 87 13.37 13.17 -9.09
N ASP A 88 14.48 13.80 -9.46
CA ASP A 88 15.81 13.18 -9.42
C ASP A 88 16.29 12.93 -7.99
N ALA A 89 15.95 13.83 -7.06
CA ALA A 89 16.26 13.67 -5.64
C ALA A 89 15.44 12.52 -5.03
N ALA A 90 14.15 12.44 -5.37
CA ALA A 90 13.29 11.33 -4.95
C ALA A 90 13.80 9.99 -5.49
N ARG A 91 14.20 9.94 -6.77
CA ARG A 91 14.76 8.73 -7.39
C ARG A 91 16.07 8.29 -6.73
N SER A 92 16.96 9.25 -6.47
CA SER A 92 18.24 8.99 -5.79
C SER A 92 18.03 8.51 -4.36
N THR A 93 17.10 9.14 -3.63
CA THR A 93 16.70 8.73 -2.27
C THR A 93 16.16 7.31 -2.28
N ALA A 94 15.29 6.97 -3.23
CA ALA A 94 14.74 5.62 -3.39
C ALA A 94 15.82 4.55 -3.57
N ASP A 95 16.77 4.80 -4.49
CA ASP A 95 17.90 3.88 -4.72
C ASP A 95 18.75 3.69 -3.47
N ASN A 96 19.05 4.80 -2.76
CA ASN A 96 19.83 4.76 -1.54
C ASN A 96 19.11 3.98 -0.43
N TRP A 97 17.80 4.20 -0.23
CA TRP A 97 17.03 3.48 0.78
C TRP A 97 16.91 1.99 0.45
N ILE A 98 16.68 1.61 -0.81
CA ILE A 98 16.68 0.20 -1.23
C ILE A 98 18.03 -0.45 -0.94
N LYS A 99 19.13 0.22 -1.32
CA LYS A 99 20.48 -0.28 -1.09
C LYS A 99 20.81 -0.42 0.39
N ALA A 100 20.38 0.54 1.21
CA ALA A 100 20.70 0.59 2.63
C ALA A 100 19.83 -0.36 3.47
N PHE A 101 18.54 -0.43 3.17
CA PHE A 101 17.51 -0.99 4.05
C PHE A 101 16.74 -2.16 3.42
N GLY A 102 16.96 -2.49 2.14
CA GLY A 102 16.25 -3.58 1.43
C GLY A 102 16.24 -4.90 2.19
N LYS A 103 17.39 -5.31 2.75
CA LYS A 103 17.49 -6.52 3.58
C LYS A 103 16.60 -6.44 4.83
N GLY A 104 16.60 -5.31 5.52
CA GLY A 104 15.82 -5.12 6.75
C GLY A 104 14.33 -5.01 6.46
N ALA A 105 13.96 -4.35 5.36
CA ALA A 105 12.57 -4.14 4.96
C ALA A 105 11.86 -5.43 4.53
N GLY A 106 12.61 -6.41 4.01
CA GLY A 106 12.07 -7.74 3.70
C GLY A 106 11.78 -8.61 4.93
N GLY A 107 12.15 -8.15 6.13
CA GLY A 107 11.91 -8.84 7.40
C GLY A 107 10.97 -8.06 8.31
N LYS A 108 11.13 -8.24 9.62
CA LYS A 108 10.28 -7.55 10.61
C LYS A 108 10.69 -6.09 10.73
N VAL A 109 9.71 -5.21 10.55
CA VAL A 109 9.86 -3.76 10.73
C VAL A 109 8.87 -3.26 11.77
N ALA A 110 9.36 -2.46 12.72
CA ALA A 110 8.50 -1.67 13.58
C ALA A 110 8.47 -0.22 13.09
N ALA A 111 7.28 0.37 12.97
CA ALA A 111 7.10 1.78 12.65
C ALA A 111 6.48 2.48 13.85
N ASP A 112 7.18 3.46 14.38
CA ASP A 112 6.76 4.26 15.51
C ASP A 112 6.40 5.67 15.05
N PHE A 113 5.13 6.02 15.21
CA PHE A 113 4.52 7.24 14.69
C PHE A 113 4.50 8.33 15.76
N TYR A 114 5.19 9.44 15.48
CA TYR A 114 5.41 10.55 16.41
C TYR A 114 4.64 11.80 16.00
N GLY A 115 4.01 12.44 16.99
CA GLY A 115 3.15 13.60 16.78
C GLY A 115 1.75 13.23 16.27
N GLU A 116 0.96 14.26 15.99
CA GLU A 116 -0.41 14.13 15.50
C GLU A 116 -0.43 13.87 13.98
N GLY A 117 -1.07 12.78 13.55
CA GLY A 117 -1.15 12.38 12.14
C GLY A 117 -2.23 13.09 11.32
N SER A 118 -2.54 14.36 11.59
CA SER A 118 -3.57 15.12 10.87
C SER A 118 -3.10 15.68 9.53
N GLU A 119 -1.87 16.20 9.47
CA GLU A 119 -1.29 16.74 8.22
C GLU A 119 0.13 16.23 7.93
N ARG A 120 0.94 16.02 8.98
CA ARG A 120 2.34 15.59 8.89
C ARG A 120 2.69 14.70 10.06
N GLN A 121 3.54 13.71 9.84
CA GLN A 121 3.98 12.82 10.91
C GLN A 121 5.43 12.37 10.69
N ALA A 122 6.21 12.37 11.77
CA ALA A 122 7.51 11.72 11.75
C ALA A 122 7.32 10.24 12.09
N VAL A 123 7.95 9.35 11.33
CA VAL A 123 7.88 7.91 11.55
C VAL A 123 9.29 7.38 11.67
N VAL A 124 9.56 6.64 12.75
CA VAL A 124 10.83 5.96 12.93
C VAL A 124 10.65 4.49 12.61
N LEU A 125 11.35 4.03 11.57
CA LEU A 125 11.41 2.64 11.14
C LEU A 125 12.58 1.94 11.82
N TYR A 126 12.28 0.83 12.47
CA TYR A 126 13.25 -0.04 13.13
C TYR A 126 13.28 -1.38 12.42
N PHE A 127 14.34 -1.63 11.68
CA PHE A 127 14.56 -2.86 10.92
C PHE A 127 15.16 -3.92 11.85
N GLN A 128 14.33 -4.83 12.36
CA GLN A 128 14.69 -5.69 13.50
C GLN A 128 15.88 -6.62 13.17
N ASP A 129 15.92 -7.16 11.96
CA ASP A 129 16.94 -8.13 11.54
C ASP A 129 18.31 -7.49 11.29
N THR A 130 18.36 -6.20 10.96
CA THR A 130 19.61 -5.48 10.69
C THR A 130 20.02 -4.53 11.82
N GLY A 131 19.10 -4.24 12.76
CA GLY A 131 19.29 -3.24 13.81
C GLY A 131 19.34 -1.80 13.31
N GLN A 132 19.11 -1.57 12.01
CA GLN A 132 19.15 -0.23 11.43
C GLN A 132 17.89 0.55 11.82
N THR A 133 18.05 1.87 11.94
CA THR A 133 16.96 2.80 12.24
C THR A 133 16.90 3.90 11.19
N LYS A 134 15.70 4.25 10.74
CA LYS A 134 15.47 5.33 9.77
C LYS A 134 14.29 6.20 10.18
N GLU A 135 14.50 7.50 10.30
CA GLU A 135 13.38 8.46 10.33
C GLU A 135 12.93 8.78 8.91
N ILE A 136 11.61 8.77 8.70
CA ILE A 136 10.96 9.33 7.51
C ILE A 136 9.95 10.39 7.96
N SER A 137 9.65 11.31 7.04
CA SER A 137 8.58 12.29 7.22
C SER A 137 7.48 12.00 6.20
N VAL A 138 6.26 11.81 6.68
CA VAL A 138 5.07 11.64 5.84
C VAL A 138 4.16 12.84 6.00
N ARG A 139 3.50 13.27 4.92
CA ARG A 139 2.60 14.43 4.95
C ARG A 139 1.55 14.38 3.86
N LEU A 140 0.45 15.09 4.09
CA LEU A 140 -0.46 15.47 3.03
C LEU A 140 0.26 16.34 1.98
N ASP A 141 -0.08 16.10 0.72
CA ASP A 141 0.48 16.78 -0.45
C ASP A 141 -0.61 17.43 -1.30
N GLY A 142 -0.21 18.27 -2.25
CA GLY A 142 -1.13 19.02 -3.09
C GLY A 142 -1.78 20.21 -2.37
N ASN A 143 -2.88 20.71 -2.92
CA ASN A 143 -3.60 21.85 -2.36
C ASN A 143 -4.65 21.37 -1.34
N ALA A 144 -4.39 21.63 -0.06
CA ALA A 144 -5.23 21.17 1.05
C ALA A 144 -5.34 19.63 1.16
N GLY A 145 -4.33 18.89 0.68
CA GLY A 145 -4.23 17.44 0.87
C GLY A 145 -4.96 16.60 -0.19
N ASP A 146 -5.33 17.18 -1.33
CA ASP A 146 -6.06 16.51 -2.41
C ASP A 146 -5.26 15.39 -3.07
N ASP A 147 -3.94 15.48 -3.09
CA ASP A 147 -3.05 14.43 -3.58
C ASP A 147 -2.82 13.31 -2.53
N GLY A 148 -3.32 13.49 -1.30
CA GLY A 148 -3.24 12.48 -0.25
C GLY A 148 -1.89 12.45 0.47
N TRP A 149 -1.56 11.30 1.09
CA TRP A 149 -0.36 11.15 1.92
C TRP A 149 0.84 10.70 1.09
N HIS A 150 1.95 11.42 1.24
CA HIS A 150 3.22 11.20 0.56
C HIS A 150 4.39 11.20 1.55
N VAL A 151 5.56 10.82 1.06
CA VAL A 151 6.82 10.75 1.80
C VAL A 151 7.72 11.90 1.33
N LEU A 152 8.32 12.63 2.27
CA LEU A 152 9.40 13.55 1.91
C LEU A 152 10.65 12.74 1.55
N MET A 153 11.12 12.86 0.30
CA MET A 153 12.27 12.12 -0.24
C MET A 153 13.34 13.09 -0.76
N ASP A 154 14.11 13.68 0.15
CA ASP A 154 15.08 14.75 -0.11
C ASP A 154 16.52 14.40 0.34
N GLU A 155 16.86 13.11 0.30
CA GLU A 155 18.14 12.56 0.77
C GLU A 155 18.93 11.91 -0.40
N PRO A 156 19.35 12.70 -1.41
CA PRO A 156 19.92 12.18 -2.64
C PRO A 156 21.30 11.53 -2.42
N SER A 157 21.99 11.82 -1.32
CA SER A 157 23.26 11.18 -0.99
C SER A 157 23.09 9.98 -0.05
N MET A 158 23.93 8.95 -0.21
CA MET A 158 23.93 7.78 0.67
C MET A 158 24.14 8.16 2.15
N LYS A 159 24.91 9.22 2.40
CA LYS A 159 25.18 9.70 3.76
C LYS A 159 23.92 10.24 4.43
N GLU A 160 23.13 11.04 3.72
CA GLU A 160 21.84 11.56 4.22
C GLU A 160 20.82 10.41 4.35
N ALA A 161 20.73 9.56 3.32
CA ALA A 161 19.81 8.44 3.27
C ALA A 161 19.95 7.48 4.46
N THR A 162 21.17 7.30 4.96
CA THR A 162 21.51 6.41 6.08
C THR A 162 21.75 7.11 7.41
N ALA A 163 21.51 8.41 7.49
CA ALA A 163 21.62 9.13 8.75
C ALA A 163 20.61 8.58 9.77
N GLU A 164 21.12 8.11 10.90
CA GLU A 164 20.27 7.71 12.02
C GLU A 164 19.68 8.96 12.70
N PRO A 165 18.40 8.90 13.15
CA PRO A 165 17.80 9.99 13.91
C PRO A 165 18.53 10.20 15.24
N THR A 166 18.86 11.46 15.55
CA THR A 166 19.60 11.81 16.78
C THR A 166 18.74 11.82 18.05
N TRP A 167 17.42 11.80 17.89
CA TRP A 167 16.44 11.99 18.97
C TRP A 167 15.62 10.74 19.27
N ALA A 168 15.56 9.77 18.35
CA ALA A 168 14.66 8.64 18.48
C ALA A 168 15.13 7.66 19.57
N PRO A 169 14.22 7.09 20.37
CA PRO A 169 14.57 6.02 21.30
C PRO A 169 15.21 4.83 20.57
N ARG A 170 16.17 4.16 21.22
CA ARG A 170 16.79 2.93 20.67
C ARG A 170 15.81 1.77 20.54
N THR A 171 14.79 1.76 21.39
CA THR A 171 13.75 0.73 21.40
C THR A 171 12.43 1.36 20.94
N PRO A 172 11.73 0.77 19.96
CA PRO A 172 10.44 1.25 19.51
C PRO A 172 9.46 1.47 20.69
N GLY A 173 8.73 2.58 20.69
CA GLY A 173 7.76 2.94 21.74
C GLY A 173 8.38 3.48 23.04
N GLY A 174 9.70 3.60 23.13
CA GLY A 174 10.42 3.95 24.38
C GLY A 174 10.10 5.33 24.97
N SER A 175 9.59 6.27 24.17
CA SER A 175 9.20 7.62 24.63
C SER A 175 7.69 7.89 24.49
N GLY A 176 6.88 6.88 24.18
CA GLY A 176 5.52 7.08 23.67
C GLY A 176 5.52 7.88 22.36
N SER A 177 4.37 8.49 22.01
CA SER A 177 4.20 9.22 20.74
C SER A 177 4.75 10.66 20.74
N SER A 178 5.45 11.07 21.79
CA SER A 178 6.09 12.39 21.89
C SER A 178 7.53 12.34 21.42
N ARG A 179 7.90 13.31 20.57
CA ARG A 179 9.30 13.56 20.20
C ARG A 179 10.00 14.25 21.36
N THR A 180 10.82 13.54 22.11
CA THR A 180 11.70 14.16 23.12
C THR A 180 12.76 14.99 22.39
N ARG A 181 12.79 16.29 22.68
CA ARG A 181 13.71 17.25 22.08
C ARG A 181 15.03 17.32 22.84
#